data_AF-A0A1B7N5L8-F1
#
_entry.id   AF-A0A1B7N5L8-F1
#
_cell.length_a   1.000
_cell.length_b   1.000
_cell.length_c   1.000
_cell.angle_alpha   90.00
_cell.angle_beta   90.00
_cell.angle_gamma   90.00
#
_symmetry.space_group_name_H-M   'P 1'
#
loop_
_entity.id
_entity.type
_entity.pdbx_description
1 polymer ?
#
loop_
_entity_poly.entity_id
_entity_poly.type
_entity_poly.pdbx_seq_one_letter_code
_entity_poly.pdbx_strand_id
1 'polypeptide(L)'
;MPSKPDLISWTQSHLGALYEARDEEAFTSAFDAVFFPSCKVRENHTPSTLSNFTNGILSHSAASAGVTLSWENLITTGDSTDEPSVVSGTLIVTRYLKFLIRAAPAQHQTYINFSAKVENRVVQADEYDDLRHITSLYYSSVDTTPPIHFATPHPVSQDKQK
;
A
#
# COMPACT_ATOMS: atom_id res chain seq x y z
N MET A 1 8.91 15.65 24.43
CA MET A 1 7.97 15.93 23.34
C MET A 1 8.46 15.14 22.13
N PRO A 2 7.72 14.15 21.61
CA PRO A 2 8.08 13.55 20.33
C PRO A 2 8.07 14.63 19.25
N SER A 3 9.11 14.68 18.43
CA SER A 3 9.18 15.58 17.28
C SER A 3 8.19 15.12 16.20
N LYS A 4 7.52 16.08 15.54
CA LYS A 4 6.65 15.81 14.39
C LYS A 4 7.43 14.99 13.33
N PRO A 5 6.90 13.86 12.84
CA PRO A 5 7.61 13.07 11.84
C PRO A 5 7.74 13.84 10.52
N ASP A 6 8.82 13.63 9.79
CA ASP A 6 8.97 14.16 8.43
C ASP A 6 7.87 13.57 7.51
N LEU A 7 7.65 14.20 6.34
CA LEU A 7 6.56 13.80 5.46
C LEU A 7 6.71 12.36 4.92
N ILE A 8 7.94 11.87 4.73
CA ILE A 8 8.18 10.51 4.28
C ILE A 8 7.76 9.53 5.38
N SER A 9 8.28 9.72 6.60
CA SER A 9 7.96 8.87 7.75
C SER A 9 6.46 8.89 8.06
N TRP A 10 5.82 10.06 8.01
CA TRP A 10 4.38 10.19 8.17
C TRP A 10 3.62 9.40 7.10
N THR A 11 4.01 9.54 5.83
CA THR A 11 3.38 8.86 4.70
C THR A 11 3.51 7.34 4.84
N GLN A 12 4.71 6.85 5.16
CA GLN A 12 4.95 5.43 5.31
C GLN A 12 4.13 4.82 6.45
N SER A 13 4.03 5.53 7.59
CA SER A 13 3.21 5.10 8.72
C SER A 13 1.72 5.07 8.36
N HIS A 14 1.20 6.18 7.83
CA HIS A 14 -0.24 6.38 7.60
C HIS A 14 -0.75 5.54 6.43
N LEU A 15 -0.11 5.61 5.26
CA LEU A 15 -0.47 4.75 4.14
C LEU A 15 -0.15 3.29 4.43
N GLY A 16 0.91 3.01 5.19
CA GLY A 16 1.24 1.63 5.58
C GLY A 16 0.14 0.98 6.42
N ALA A 17 -0.34 1.69 7.44
CA ALA A 17 -1.44 1.24 8.29
C ALA A 17 -2.69 0.85 7.49
N LEU A 18 -3.00 1.58 6.42
CA LEU A 18 -4.12 1.27 5.52
C LEU A 18 -4.00 -0.10 4.84
N TYR A 19 -2.80 -0.46 4.38
CA TYR A 19 -2.57 -1.75 3.71
C TYR A 19 -2.35 -2.90 4.70
N GLU A 20 -1.91 -2.60 5.92
CA GLU A 20 -1.67 -3.55 7.01
C GLU A 20 -2.91 -3.86 7.85
N ALA A 21 -3.96 -3.04 7.76
CA ALA A 21 -5.22 -3.24 8.45
C ALA A 21 -5.83 -4.62 8.15
N ARG A 22 -6.17 -5.35 9.22
CA ARG A 22 -6.66 -6.74 9.15
C ARG A 22 -8.18 -6.87 9.26
N ASP A 23 -8.82 -5.83 9.77
CA ASP A 23 -10.26 -5.74 9.96
C ASP A 23 -10.78 -4.38 9.46
N GLU A 24 -12.10 -4.32 9.26
CA GLU A 24 -12.77 -3.16 8.67
C GLU A 24 -12.72 -1.92 9.57
N GLU A 25 -12.69 -2.10 10.89
CA GLU A 25 -12.62 -1.00 11.86
C GLU A 25 -11.24 -0.34 11.84
N ALA A 26 -10.17 -1.14 11.93
CA ALA A 26 -8.79 -0.68 11.80
C ALA A 26 -8.55 -0.02 10.44
N PHE A 27 -9.13 -0.58 9.38
CA PHE A 27 -9.04 0.01 8.04
C PHE A 27 -9.72 1.38 7.97
N THR A 28 -10.95 1.48 8.49
CA THR A 28 -11.72 2.74 8.47
C THR A 28 -11.02 3.83 9.28
N SER A 29 -10.52 3.48 10.46
CA SER A 29 -9.74 4.40 11.30
C SER A 29 -8.46 4.89 10.60
N ALA A 30 -7.69 3.98 9.99
CA ALA A 30 -6.50 4.35 9.23
C ALA A 30 -6.85 5.21 8.01
N PHE A 31 -7.96 4.91 7.32
CA PHE A 31 -8.43 5.66 6.17
C PHE A 31 -8.80 7.10 6.56
N ASP A 32 -9.58 7.28 7.61
CA ASP A 32 -10.01 8.59 8.09
C ASP A 32 -8.82 9.44 8.59
N ALA A 33 -7.80 8.81 9.16
CA ALA A 33 -6.56 9.48 9.56
C ALA A 33 -5.69 9.93 8.38
N VAL A 34 -5.79 9.26 7.22
CA VAL A 34 -4.94 9.56 6.05
C VAL A 34 -5.61 10.54 5.09
N PHE A 35 -6.89 10.32 4.79
CA PHE A 35 -7.56 10.94 3.66
C PHE A 35 -8.53 12.04 4.07
N PHE A 36 -8.43 13.18 3.38
CA PHE A 36 -9.48 14.19 3.49
C PHE A 36 -10.79 13.67 2.87
N PRO A 37 -11.98 13.89 3.48
CA PRO A 37 -13.24 13.35 2.98
C PRO A 37 -13.60 13.71 1.53
N SER A 38 -13.09 14.84 1.04
CA SER A 38 -13.26 15.28 -0.36
C SER A 38 -11.99 15.14 -1.20
N CYS A 39 -11.10 14.21 -0.83
CA CYS A 39 -9.89 13.92 -1.57
C CYS A 39 -10.20 13.51 -3.03
N LYS A 40 -9.42 14.07 -3.95
CA LYS A 40 -9.53 13.77 -5.39
C LYS A 40 -8.62 12.61 -5.74
N VAL A 41 -9.20 11.50 -6.22
CA VAL A 41 -8.44 10.32 -6.64
C VAL A 41 -8.41 10.22 -8.16
N ARG A 42 -7.23 9.95 -8.71
CA ARG A 42 -7.04 9.54 -10.11
C ARG A 42 -6.30 8.22 -10.16
N GLU A 43 -6.96 7.20 -10.67
CA GLU A 43 -6.48 5.83 -10.78
C GLU A 43 -6.21 5.52 -12.26
N ASN A 44 -4.98 5.11 -12.59
CA ASN A 44 -4.57 4.79 -13.96
C ASN A 44 -4.94 5.89 -14.97
N HIS A 45 -4.71 7.15 -14.58
CA HIS A 45 -5.05 8.36 -15.33
C HIS A 45 -6.55 8.65 -15.51
N THR A 46 -7.43 7.88 -14.89
CA THR A 46 -8.88 8.10 -14.90
C THR A 46 -9.36 8.66 -13.55
N PRO A 47 -10.27 9.65 -13.53
CA PRO A 47 -10.90 10.09 -12.29
C PRO A 47 -11.62 8.92 -11.61
N SER A 48 -11.33 8.70 -10.33
CA SER A 48 -11.96 7.67 -9.51
C SER A 48 -12.53 8.30 -8.23
N THR A 49 -13.37 7.55 -7.51
CA THR A 49 -13.91 7.99 -6.23
C THR A 49 -13.08 7.38 -5.09
N LEU A 50 -13.07 8.05 -3.93
CA LEU A 50 -12.46 7.47 -2.73
C LEU A 50 -13.07 6.09 -2.39
N SER A 51 -14.39 5.94 -2.55
CA SER A 51 -15.07 4.67 -2.30
C SER A 51 -14.57 3.55 -3.22
N ASN A 52 -14.38 3.82 -4.52
CA ASN A 52 -13.83 2.83 -5.45
C ASN A 52 -12.40 2.43 -5.08
N PHE A 53 -11.57 3.41 -4.73
CA PHE A 53 -10.20 3.17 -4.27
C PHE A 53 -10.18 2.29 -3.01
N THR A 54 -11.01 2.62 -2.02
CA THR A 54 -11.18 1.85 -0.78
C THR A 54 -11.63 0.41 -1.04
N ASN A 55 -12.65 0.23 -1.89
CA ASN A 55 -13.15 -1.08 -2.28
C ASN A 55 -12.06 -1.92 -2.95
N GLY A 56 -11.21 -1.29 -3.77
CA GLY A 56 -10.04 -1.91 -4.36
C GLY A 56 -9.14 -2.52 -3.29
N ILE A 57 -8.70 -1.71 -2.31
CA ILE A 57 -7.80 -2.17 -1.25
C ILE A 57 -8.43 -3.33 -0.43
N LEU A 58 -9.70 -3.18 -0.04
CA LEU A 58 -10.41 -4.18 0.76
C LEU A 58 -10.59 -5.51 0.00
N SER A 59 -10.88 -5.47 -1.30
CA SER A 59 -11.09 -6.67 -2.12
C SER A 59 -9.87 -7.60 -2.13
N HIS A 60 -8.66 -7.03 -2.10
CA HIS A 60 -7.41 -7.78 -2.06
C HIS A 60 -7.03 -8.26 -0.64
N SER A 61 -7.61 -7.69 0.41
CA SER A 61 -7.32 -8.07 1.79
C SER A 61 -7.93 -9.43 2.17
N ALA A 62 -9.16 -9.72 1.73
CA ALA A 62 -9.90 -10.92 2.14
C ALA A 62 -9.22 -12.26 1.83
N ALA A 63 -8.48 -12.32 0.71
CA ALA A 63 -7.74 -13.52 0.29
C ALA A 63 -6.35 -13.64 0.93
N SER A 64 -5.90 -12.60 1.64
CA SER A 64 -4.58 -12.51 2.26
C SER A 64 -4.55 -13.18 3.63
N ALA A 65 -3.44 -13.84 3.94
CA ALA A 65 -3.05 -14.33 5.27
C ALA A 65 -2.06 -13.38 5.95
N GLY A 66 -1.42 -12.48 5.20
CA GLY A 66 -0.47 -11.50 5.72
C GLY A 66 0.00 -10.55 4.62
N VAL A 67 0.58 -9.43 5.01
CA VAL A 67 1.08 -8.41 4.09
C VAL A 67 2.42 -7.90 4.57
N THR A 68 3.31 -7.60 3.63
CA THR A 68 4.55 -6.87 3.85
C THR A 68 4.65 -5.73 2.86
N LEU A 69 5.19 -4.61 3.31
CA LEU A 69 5.32 -3.39 2.53
C LEU A 69 6.80 -3.08 2.29
N SER A 70 7.12 -2.67 1.07
CA SER A 70 8.41 -2.09 0.71
C SER A 70 8.20 -0.75 0.02
N TRP A 71 9.12 0.17 0.22
CA TRP A 71 9.03 1.53 -0.31
C TRP A 71 10.27 1.84 -1.13
N GLU A 72 10.08 2.37 -2.33
CA GLU A 72 11.17 2.72 -3.24
C GLU A 72 10.96 4.13 -3.80
N ASN A 73 12.06 4.82 -4.11
CA ASN A 73 12.05 6.11 -4.82
C ASN A 73 11.15 7.19 -4.19
N LEU A 74 11.07 7.23 -2.86
CA LEU A 74 10.30 8.25 -2.16
C LEU A 74 10.98 9.62 -2.26
N ILE A 75 10.23 10.59 -2.77
CA ILE A 75 10.65 11.98 -2.91
C ILE A 75 9.57 12.91 -2.36
N THR A 76 9.99 14.05 -1.82
CA THR A 76 9.08 15.09 -1.33
C THR A 76 9.47 16.46 -1.88
N THR A 77 8.49 17.35 -2.00
CA THR A 77 8.72 18.74 -2.39
C THR A 77 9.10 19.65 -1.22
N GLY A 78 9.03 19.16 0.01
CA GLY A 78 9.35 19.89 1.24
C GLY A 78 8.54 19.42 2.44
N ASP A 79 8.91 19.88 3.64
CA ASP A 79 8.23 19.61 4.92
C ASP A 79 7.61 20.89 5.52
N SER A 80 7.37 21.91 4.71
CA SER A 80 6.78 23.16 5.19
C SER A 80 5.37 22.93 5.70
N THR A 81 5.08 23.41 6.90
CA THR A 81 3.75 23.30 7.51
C THR A 81 2.70 24.20 6.85
N ASP A 82 3.14 25.25 6.19
CA ASP A 82 2.25 26.31 5.69
C ASP A 82 1.87 26.13 4.21
N GLU A 83 2.65 25.34 3.46
CA GLU A 83 2.40 25.08 2.05
C GLU A 83 2.04 23.61 1.78
N PRO A 84 1.14 23.35 0.82
CA PRO A 84 0.87 22.00 0.37
C PRO A 84 2.14 21.30 -0.09
N SER A 85 2.40 20.14 0.48
CA SER A 85 3.57 19.35 0.14
C SER A 85 3.16 18.13 -0.68
N VAL A 86 3.99 17.71 -1.62
CA VAL A 86 3.75 16.53 -2.45
C VAL A 86 4.75 15.46 -2.05
N VAL A 87 4.26 14.25 -1.81
CA VAL A 87 5.05 13.03 -1.64
C VAL A 87 4.79 12.11 -2.82
N SER A 88 5.83 11.56 -3.43
CA SER A 88 5.71 10.63 -4.54
C SER A 88 6.68 9.49 -4.40
N GLY A 89 6.33 8.32 -4.91
CA GLY A 89 7.24 7.18 -4.95
C GLY A 89 6.50 5.89 -5.26
N THR A 90 7.14 4.78 -4.90
CA THR A 90 6.64 3.44 -5.18
C THR A 90 6.40 2.69 -3.87
N LEU A 91 5.19 2.19 -3.67
CA LEU A 91 4.81 1.26 -2.62
C LEU A 91 4.66 -0.13 -3.23
N ILE A 92 5.39 -1.10 -2.73
CA ILE A 92 5.30 -2.50 -3.15
C ILE A 92 4.57 -3.26 -2.03
N VAL A 93 3.38 -3.73 -2.34
CA VAL A 93 2.55 -4.51 -1.41
C VAL A 93 2.72 -5.99 -1.75
N THR A 94 3.35 -6.75 -0.86
CA THR A 94 3.45 -8.21 -1.00
C THR A 94 2.42 -8.86 -0.09
N ARG A 95 1.41 -9.52 -0.68
CA ARG A 95 0.38 -10.27 0.04
C ARG A 95 0.72 -11.76 0.02
N TYR A 96 0.66 -12.39 1.18
CA TYR A 96 0.81 -13.84 1.33
C TYR A 96 -0.59 -14.44 1.34
N LEU A 97 -0.91 -15.26 0.36
CA LEU A 97 -2.22 -15.86 0.19
C LEU A 97 -2.36 -17.11 1.07
N LYS A 98 -3.61 -17.49 1.37
CA LYS A 98 -3.93 -18.62 2.26
C LYS A 98 -3.55 -20.00 1.68
N PHE A 99 -3.33 -20.11 0.37
CA PHE A 99 -2.96 -21.36 -0.29
C PHE A 99 -1.44 -21.48 -0.49
N LEU A 100 -0.95 -22.71 -0.49
CA LEU A 100 0.48 -23.02 -0.54
C LEU A 100 0.92 -23.45 -1.94
N ILE A 101 2.15 -23.07 -2.31
CA ILE A 101 2.89 -23.59 -3.46
C ILE A 101 4.19 -24.20 -2.93
N ARG A 102 4.38 -25.51 -3.10
CA ARG A 102 5.55 -26.26 -2.59
C ARG A 102 5.85 -25.99 -1.11
N ALA A 103 4.81 -25.98 -0.28
CA ALA A 103 4.85 -25.76 1.17
C ALA A 103 5.15 -24.33 1.66
N ALA A 104 5.24 -23.32 0.77
CA ALA A 104 5.27 -21.91 1.15
C ALA A 104 3.97 -21.19 0.71
N PRO A 105 3.50 -20.15 1.42
CA PRO A 105 2.36 -19.36 0.98
C PRO A 105 2.58 -18.77 -0.41
N ALA A 106 1.56 -18.87 -1.28
CA ALA A 106 1.59 -18.16 -2.55
C ALA A 106 1.66 -16.66 -2.31
N GLN A 107 2.35 -15.94 -3.17
CA GLN A 107 2.54 -14.50 -3.03
C GLN A 107 1.92 -13.76 -4.21
N HIS A 108 1.38 -12.59 -3.91
CA HIS A 108 0.90 -11.63 -4.89
C HIS A 108 1.54 -10.28 -4.59
N GLN A 109 2.17 -9.67 -5.59
CA GLN A 109 2.83 -8.39 -5.43
C GLN A 109 2.09 -7.33 -6.25
N THR A 110 1.76 -6.23 -5.61
CA THR A 110 1.19 -5.05 -6.27
C THR A 110 2.19 -3.91 -6.18
N TYR A 111 2.63 -3.43 -7.33
CA TYR A 111 3.50 -2.27 -7.46
C TYR A 111 2.62 -1.04 -7.63
N ILE A 112 2.69 -0.12 -6.67
CA ILE A 112 1.88 1.09 -6.62
C ILE A 112 2.81 2.28 -6.83
N ASN A 113 2.68 2.96 -7.97
CA ASN A 113 3.29 4.26 -8.14
C ASN A 113 2.27 5.33 -7.76
N PHE A 114 2.64 6.18 -6.82
CA PHE A 114 1.74 7.20 -6.31
C PHE A 114 2.40 8.58 -6.27
N SER A 115 1.55 9.59 -6.34
CA SER A 115 1.86 10.99 -6.03
C SER A 115 0.69 11.56 -5.23
N ALA A 116 0.95 11.91 -3.99
CA ALA A 116 -0.05 12.40 -3.04
C ALA A 116 0.26 13.84 -2.65
N LYS A 117 -0.77 14.68 -2.70
CA LYS A 117 -0.74 16.04 -2.18
C LYS A 117 -1.23 16.02 -0.73
N VAL A 118 -0.37 16.45 0.18
CA VAL A 118 -0.60 16.49 1.62
C VAL A 118 -0.75 17.95 2.07
N GLU A 119 -1.83 18.23 2.79
CA GLU A 119 -2.14 19.56 3.32
C GLU A 119 -2.47 19.45 4.81
N ASN A 120 -2.10 20.48 5.58
CA ASN A 120 -2.64 20.65 6.94
C ASN A 120 -4.04 21.24 6.81
N ARG A 121 -5.08 20.46 7.16
CA ARG A 121 -6.46 20.95 7.22
C ARG A 121 -7.04 20.72 8.60
N VAL A 122 -7.87 21.67 9.05
CA VAL A 122 -8.48 21.68 10.39
C VAL A 122 -9.65 20.69 10.44
N VAL A 123 -9.36 19.40 10.30
CA VAL A 123 -10.35 18.32 10.40
C VAL A 123 -9.74 17.25 11.29
N GLN A 124 -9.80 17.51 12.61
CA GLN A 124 -9.26 16.69 13.72
C GLN A 124 -7.76 16.37 13.63
N ALA A 125 -7.05 16.62 14.74
CA ALA A 125 -5.63 16.28 14.84
C ALA A 125 -5.48 14.83 15.30
N ASP A 126 -4.43 14.15 14.82
CA ASP A 126 -4.08 12.81 15.28
C ASP A 126 -3.52 12.82 16.72
N GLU A 127 -3.09 11.65 17.23
CA GLU A 127 -2.49 11.50 18.57
C GLU A 127 -1.25 12.41 18.79
N TYR A 128 -0.62 12.88 17.71
CA TYR A 128 0.56 13.75 17.69
C TYR A 128 0.21 15.22 17.40
N ASP A 129 -1.06 15.60 17.42
CA ASP A 129 -1.56 16.92 16.98
C ASP A 129 -1.22 17.21 15.50
N ASP A 130 -1.08 16.16 14.69
CA ASP A 130 -0.83 16.28 13.27
C ASP A 130 -2.15 16.42 12.50
N LEU A 131 -2.22 17.47 11.68
CA LEU A 131 -3.39 17.84 10.88
C LEU A 131 -3.20 17.51 9.39
N ARG A 132 -2.12 16.79 9.05
CA ARG A 132 -1.79 16.40 7.68
C ARG A 132 -2.81 15.40 7.16
N HIS A 133 -3.35 15.68 5.98
CA HIS A 133 -4.24 14.78 5.27
C HIS A 133 -3.95 14.80 3.77
N ILE A 134 -4.14 13.67 3.10
CA ILE A 134 -4.09 13.57 1.64
C ILE A 134 -5.35 14.21 1.04
N THR A 135 -5.15 15.22 0.21
CA THR A 135 -6.23 15.97 -0.48
C THR A 135 -6.35 15.63 -1.96
N SER A 136 -5.28 15.08 -2.54
CA SER A 136 -5.28 14.58 -3.91
C SER A 136 -4.34 13.39 -4.02
N LEU A 137 -4.78 12.34 -4.68
CA LEU A 137 -4.00 11.14 -4.94
C LEU A 137 -3.99 10.83 -6.43
N TYR A 138 -2.79 10.74 -7.01
CA TYR A 138 -2.53 10.10 -8.28
C TYR A 138 -1.96 8.72 -8.00
N TYR A 139 -2.56 7.70 -8.59
CA TYR A 139 -2.27 6.31 -8.31
C TYR A 139 -2.26 5.51 -9.61
N SER A 140 -1.27 4.64 -9.76
CA SER A 140 -1.26 3.60 -10.78
C SER A 140 -0.70 2.32 -10.18
N SER A 141 -1.30 1.19 -10.53
CA SER A 141 -0.91 -0.11 -10.00
C SER A 141 -0.71 -1.16 -11.08
N VAL A 142 0.23 -2.06 -10.82
CA VAL A 142 0.46 -3.25 -11.62
C VAL A 142 0.63 -4.43 -10.68
N ASP A 143 -0.15 -5.47 -10.94
CA ASP A 143 -0.08 -6.73 -10.21
C ASP A 143 0.88 -7.70 -10.90
N THR A 144 1.64 -8.43 -10.08
CA THR A 144 2.57 -9.46 -10.55
C THR A 144 2.64 -10.62 -9.56
N THR A 145 2.93 -11.80 -10.10
CA THR A 145 3.25 -13.00 -9.31
C THR A 145 4.76 -13.18 -9.34
N PRO A 146 5.45 -13.21 -8.19
CA PRO A 146 6.89 -13.41 -8.17
C PRO A 146 7.27 -14.76 -8.81
N PRO A 147 8.44 -14.85 -9.49
CA PRO A 147 8.85 -16.06 -10.17
C PRO A 147 8.90 -17.28 -9.25
N ILE A 148 8.25 -18.38 -9.67
CA ILE A 148 8.32 -19.67 -8.98
C ILE A 148 9.33 -20.54 -9.71
N HIS A 149 10.47 -20.80 -9.07
CA HIS A 149 11.44 -21.75 -9.60
C HIS A 149 10.94 -23.19 -9.37
N PHE A 150 10.38 -23.79 -10.42
CA PHE A 150 10.09 -25.22 -10.40
C PHE A 150 11.39 -26.00 -10.56
N ALA A 151 11.73 -26.82 -9.55
CA ALA A 151 12.74 -27.86 -9.71
C ALA A 151 12.37 -28.74 -10.92
N THR A 152 13.31 -28.89 -11.85
CA THR A 152 13.19 -29.75 -13.03
C THR A 152 12.95 -31.19 -12.56
N PRO A 153 11.93 -31.89 -13.06
CA PRO A 153 11.71 -33.28 -12.67
C PRO A 153 12.93 -34.11 -13.04
N HIS A 154 13.41 -34.93 -12.08
CA HIS A 154 14.45 -35.91 -12.38
C HIS A 154 13.87 -36.94 -13.35
N PRO A 155 14.55 -37.22 -14.48
CA PRO A 155 14.12 -38.29 -15.37
C PRO A 155 14.12 -39.59 -14.58
N VAL A 156 13.01 -40.33 -14.64
CA VAL A 156 12.92 -41.67 -14.06
C VAL A 156 13.89 -42.55 -14.84
N SER A 157 14.97 -42.97 -14.19
CA SER A 157 15.86 -43.99 -14.74
C SER A 157 15.02 -45.25 -15.01
N GLN A 158 14.81 -45.59 -16.27
CA GLN A 158 14.26 -46.89 -16.63
C GLN A 158 15.29 -47.95 -16.23
N ASP A 159 15.07 -48.58 -15.08
CA ASP A 159 15.80 -49.78 -14.71
C ASP A 159 15.56 -50.83 -15.80
N LYS A 160 16.63 -51.19 -16.50
CA LYS A 160 16.63 -52.25 -17.48
C LYS A 160 16.30 -53.56 -16.77
N GLN A 161 15.06 -54.02 -16.92
CA GLN A 161 14.71 -55.41 -16.64
C GLN A 161 15.59 -56.31 -17.52
N LYS A 162 16.36 -57.18 -16.86
CA LYS A 162 17.10 -58.28 -17.48
C LYS A 162 16.85 -59.54 -16.69
#